data_AF-A0A0L8HJN0-F1
#
_entry.id   AF-A0A0L8HJN0-F1
#
_cell.length_a   1.000
_cell.length_b   1.000
_cell.length_c   1.000
_cell.angle_alpha   90.00
_cell.angle_beta   90.00
_cell.angle_gamma   90.00
#
_symmetry.space_group_name_H-M   'P 1'
#
loop_
_entity.id
_entity.type
_entity.pdbx_description
1 polymer ?
#
loop_
_entity_poly.entity_id
_entity_poly.type
_entity_poly.pdbx_seq_one_letter_code
_entity_poly.pdbx_strand_id
1 'polypeptide(L)'
;MEVCVESIESGINAELGGAIRLELCSDLVEGGTTPSVAMASPLPVTFHRAIDMTSNIMTALEDVIQLDCARVLTSGQATDALQGVSVIKQMIDKADGHRLLVMPGGGINVNNLQKILEISGAREFHGSARETRDSLMTFRPASAVKMGGASESEFCIRVTSATLVRQIVSIATEHWTKE
;
A
#
# COMPACT_ATOMS: atom_id res chain seq x y z
N MET A 1 -0.84 1.60 9.61
CA MET A 1 -0.95 1.92 8.17
C MET A 1 0.45 2.19 7.62
N GLU A 2 0.79 1.56 6.50
CA GLU A 2 1.89 1.97 5.62
C GLU A 2 1.32 2.80 4.45
N VAL A 3 2.04 3.85 4.05
CA VAL A 3 1.64 4.73 2.94
C VAL A 3 2.77 4.85 1.91
N CYS A 4 2.46 4.62 0.62
CA CYS A 4 3.38 4.90 -0.48
C CYS A 4 3.47 6.40 -0.77
N VAL A 5 4.68 6.95 -0.66
CA VAL A 5 4.98 8.36 -0.87
C VAL A 5 6.08 8.54 -1.91
N GLU A 6 5.97 9.63 -2.68
CA GLU A 6 6.90 10.00 -3.75
C GLU A 6 7.48 11.42 -3.56
N SER A 7 7.05 12.12 -2.51
CA SER A 7 7.48 13.48 -2.21
C SER A 7 7.56 13.72 -0.71
N ILE A 8 8.37 14.70 -0.31
CA ILE A 8 8.49 15.13 1.09
C ILE A 8 7.12 15.62 1.62
N GLU A 9 6.36 16.35 0.79
CA GLU A 9 5.01 16.81 1.15
C GLU A 9 4.09 15.62 1.50
N SER A 10 4.07 14.58 0.65
CA SER A 10 3.29 13.37 0.92
C SER A 10 3.78 12.62 2.16
N GLY A 11 5.10 12.57 2.40
CA GLY A 11 5.69 11.99 3.61
C GLY A 11 5.23 12.69 4.89
N ILE A 12 5.29 14.03 4.91
CA ILE A 12 4.82 14.85 6.03
C ILE A 12 3.31 14.67 6.24
N ASN A 13 2.51 14.67 5.17
CA ASN A 13 1.07 14.48 5.27
C ASN A 13 0.69 13.11 5.82
N ALA A 14 1.42 12.05 5.42
CA ALA A 14 1.23 10.71 5.94
C ALA A 14 1.53 10.64 7.44
N GLU A 15 2.66 11.18 7.89
CA GLU A 15 3.01 11.27 9.32
C GLU A 15 1.97 12.07 10.12
N LEU A 16 1.60 13.26 9.64
CA LEU A 16 0.58 14.11 10.27
C LEU A 16 -0.78 13.40 10.37
N GLY A 17 -1.10 12.54 9.41
CA GLY A 17 -2.31 11.71 9.39
C GLY A 17 -2.26 10.51 10.34
N GLY A 18 -1.10 10.19 10.93
CA GLY A 18 -0.93 9.04 11.81
C GLY A 18 -0.46 7.76 11.13
N ALA A 19 0.07 7.84 9.90
CA ALA A 19 0.80 6.72 9.32
C ALA A 19 2.08 6.48 10.13
N ILE A 20 2.36 5.23 10.45
CA ILE A 20 3.53 4.83 11.24
C ILE A 20 4.69 4.33 10.37
N ARG A 21 4.46 4.22 9.06
CA ARG A 21 5.44 3.73 8.09
C ARG A 21 5.21 4.39 6.73
N LEU A 22 6.31 4.75 6.08
CA LEU A 22 6.33 5.26 4.72
C LEU A 22 7.04 4.25 3.82
N GLU A 23 6.42 3.92 2.69
CA GLU A 23 7.08 3.26 1.56
C GLU A 23 7.52 4.36 0.59
N LEU A 24 8.83 4.65 0.56
CA LEU A 24 9.38 5.62 -0.39
C LEU A 24 9.62 4.92 -1.72
N CYS A 25 8.84 5.24 -2.73
CA CYS A 25 8.99 4.67 -4.06
C CYS A 25 9.73 5.64 -4.98
N SER A 26 10.82 5.19 -5.61
CA SER A 26 11.29 5.78 -6.86
C SER A 26 10.56 5.12 -8.02
N ASP A 27 10.03 5.91 -8.95
CA ASP A 27 9.44 5.41 -10.21
C ASP A 27 8.27 4.43 -10.03
N LEU A 28 7.23 4.89 -9.32
CA LEU A 28 5.96 4.15 -9.10
C LEU A 28 5.29 3.66 -10.39
N VAL A 29 5.59 4.29 -11.53
CA VAL A 29 5.02 3.95 -12.84
C VAL A 29 5.54 2.60 -13.33
N GLU A 30 6.76 2.22 -12.96
CA GLU A 30 7.42 0.97 -13.36
C GLU A 30 7.28 -0.15 -12.31
N GLY A 31 6.46 0.05 -11.28
CA GLY A 31 6.09 -1.00 -10.30
C GLY A 31 7.11 -1.25 -9.18
N GLY A 32 8.31 -0.67 -9.26
CA GLY A 32 9.38 -0.83 -8.25
C GLY A 32 10.01 -2.23 -8.23
N THR A 33 11.23 -2.35 -7.69
CA THR A 33 11.91 -3.65 -7.51
C THR A 33 12.23 -3.88 -6.03
N THR A 34 11.97 -5.08 -5.51
CA THR A 34 12.42 -5.46 -4.16
C THR A 34 13.94 -5.72 -4.22
N PRO A 35 14.79 -4.99 -3.47
CA PRO A 35 16.21 -5.33 -3.36
C PRO A 35 16.37 -6.68 -2.62
N SER A 36 17.49 -7.38 -2.84
CA SER A 36 17.73 -8.63 -2.10
C SER A 36 17.79 -8.40 -0.58
N VAL A 37 17.29 -9.36 0.21
CA VAL A 37 17.25 -9.24 1.68
C VAL A 37 18.65 -9.04 2.28
N ALA A 38 19.65 -9.70 1.71
CA ALA A 38 21.05 -9.54 2.12
C ALA A 38 21.58 -8.11 1.93
N MET A 39 21.13 -7.39 0.89
CA MET A 39 21.49 -5.99 0.66
C MET A 39 20.80 -5.03 1.63
N ALA A 40 19.59 -5.38 2.08
CA ALA A 40 18.80 -4.54 2.97
C ALA A 40 19.11 -4.76 4.45
N SER A 41 19.77 -5.86 4.82
CA SER A 41 20.13 -6.18 6.20
C SER A 41 20.93 -5.04 6.86
N PRO A 42 20.58 -4.63 8.11
CA PRO A 42 19.64 -5.25 9.05
C PRO A 42 18.20 -4.71 8.98
N LEU A 43 17.82 -4.01 7.92
CA LEU A 43 16.50 -3.39 7.79
C LEU A 43 15.43 -4.43 7.46
N PRO A 44 14.20 -4.31 8.02
CA PRO A 44 13.10 -5.19 7.68
C PRO A 44 12.68 -5.01 6.22
N VAL A 45 12.50 -6.11 5.50
CA VAL A 45 12.09 -6.12 4.09
C VAL A 45 10.63 -6.51 3.94
N THR A 46 9.92 -5.81 3.05
CA THR A 46 8.58 -6.18 2.58
C THR A 46 8.69 -6.72 1.16
N PHE A 47 8.19 -7.93 0.92
CA PHE A 47 8.00 -8.44 -0.44
C PHE A 47 6.73 -7.80 -1.03
N HIS A 48 6.85 -7.05 -2.12
CA HIS A 48 5.72 -6.28 -2.66
C HIS A 48 4.69 -7.17 -3.39
N ARG A 49 3.78 -6.53 -4.13
CA ARG A 49 2.70 -7.19 -4.90
C ARG A 49 3.16 -8.13 -6.03
N ALA A 50 4.46 -8.37 -6.21
CA ALA A 50 4.92 -9.41 -7.14
C ALA A 50 4.36 -10.78 -6.78
N ILE A 51 4.05 -11.02 -5.50
CA ILE A 51 3.46 -12.29 -5.06
C ILE A 51 2.08 -12.53 -5.69
N ASP A 52 1.32 -11.45 -5.99
CA ASP A 52 0.01 -11.53 -6.60
C ASP A 52 0.07 -12.11 -8.03
N MET A 53 1.24 -12.05 -8.67
CA MET A 53 1.49 -12.50 -10.05
C MET A 53 2.02 -13.94 -10.13
N THR A 54 2.13 -14.63 -9.00
CA THR A 54 2.66 -16.01 -8.96
C THR A 54 1.60 -17.03 -9.38
N SER A 55 2.02 -18.19 -9.88
CA SER A 55 1.08 -19.25 -10.29
C SER A 55 0.40 -19.94 -9.10
N ASN A 56 1.03 -19.92 -7.92
CA ASN A 56 0.48 -20.44 -6.68
C ASN A 56 0.97 -19.60 -5.49
N ILE A 57 0.07 -18.74 -4.97
CA ILE A 57 0.39 -17.82 -3.88
C ILE A 57 0.76 -18.52 -2.57
N MET A 58 0.24 -19.71 -2.29
CA MET A 58 0.53 -20.43 -1.04
C MET A 58 1.93 -21.04 -1.05
N THR A 59 2.42 -21.47 -2.21
CA THR A 59 3.81 -21.89 -2.38
C THR A 59 4.73 -20.68 -2.31
N ALA A 60 4.42 -19.61 -3.06
CA ALA A 60 5.22 -18.40 -3.05
C ALA A 60 5.31 -17.75 -1.66
N LEU A 61 4.25 -17.85 -0.85
CA LEU A 61 4.26 -17.41 0.55
C LEU A 61 5.32 -18.14 1.38
N GLU A 62 5.47 -19.46 1.20
CA GLU A 62 6.52 -20.22 1.90
C GLU A 62 7.92 -19.83 1.42
N ASP A 63 8.09 -19.55 0.13
CA ASP A 63 9.36 -19.05 -0.41
C ASP A 63 9.71 -17.68 0.21
N VAL A 64 8.73 -16.77 0.32
CA VAL A 64 8.92 -15.45 0.96
C VAL A 64 9.27 -15.59 2.45
N ILE A 65 8.68 -16.55 3.17
CA ILE A 65 9.05 -16.85 4.56
C ILE A 65 10.51 -17.34 4.64
N GLN A 66 10.94 -18.20 3.71
CA GLN A 66 12.33 -18.69 3.69
C GLN A 66 13.37 -17.61 3.36
N LEU A 67 12.95 -16.55 2.66
CA LEU A 67 13.79 -15.38 2.38
C LEU A 67 13.97 -14.46 3.59
N ASP A 68 13.32 -14.74 4.72
CA ASP A 68 13.36 -13.92 5.95
C ASP A 68 12.84 -12.49 5.74
N CYS A 69 11.84 -12.34 4.86
CA CYS A 69 11.10 -11.09 4.73
C CYS A 69 10.31 -10.84 6.03
N ALA A 70 10.25 -9.58 6.47
CA ALA A 70 9.43 -9.22 7.61
C ALA A 70 7.94 -9.21 7.26
N ARG A 71 7.61 -8.87 6.01
CA ARG A 71 6.23 -8.67 5.54
C ARG A 71 6.05 -9.07 4.08
N VAL A 72 4.79 -9.31 3.70
CA VAL A 72 4.37 -9.40 2.30
C VAL A 72 3.17 -8.50 2.04
N LEU A 73 3.23 -7.70 0.99
CA LEU A 73 2.15 -6.85 0.50
C LEU A 73 1.40 -7.56 -0.62
N THR A 74 0.08 -7.73 -0.48
CA THR A 74 -0.73 -8.53 -1.41
C THR A 74 -2.16 -8.01 -1.52
N SER A 75 -2.77 -8.18 -2.70
CA SER A 75 -4.21 -8.06 -2.92
C SER A 75 -4.93 -9.42 -2.97
N GLY A 76 -4.27 -10.50 -2.54
CA GLY A 76 -4.80 -11.86 -2.60
C GLY A 76 -4.97 -12.40 -4.01
N GLN A 77 -4.08 -12.04 -4.95
CA GLN A 77 -4.20 -12.31 -6.39
C GLN A 77 -5.48 -11.75 -7.05
N ALA A 78 -6.10 -10.73 -6.45
CA ALA A 78 -7.29 -10.08 -7.00
C ALA A 78 -7.00 -8.64 -7.44
N THR A 79 -7.96 -8.03 -8.14
CA THR A 79 -7.88 -6.62 -8.59
C THR A 79 -7.71 -5.65 -7.42
N ASP A 80 -8.33 -5.93 -6.27
CA ASP A 80 -8.21 -5.17 -5.03
C ASP A 80 -8.26 -6.10 -3.80
N ALA A 81 -7.81 -5.59 -2.66
CA ALA A 81 -7.70 -6.35 -1.42
C ALA A 81 -9.05 -6.86 -0.89
N LEU A 82 -10.17 -6.17 -1.17
CA LEU A 82 -11.48 -6.61 -0.71
C LEU A 82 -11.94 -7.84 -1.49
N GLN A 83 -11.69 -7.88 -2.81
CA GLN A 83 -11.99 -9.04 -3.64
C GLN A 83 -11.13 -10.25 -3.27
N GLY A 84 -9.84 -10.03 -2.95
CA GLY A 84 -8.92 -11.09 -2.54
C GLY A 84 -8.93 -11.43 -1.05
N VAL A 85 -9.84 -10.85 -0.26
CA VAL A 85 -9.79 -10.91 1.22
C VAL A 85 -9.80 -12.33 1.77
N SER A 86 -10.50 -13.27 1.12
CA SER A 86 -10.52 -14.68 1.54
C SER A 86 -9.18 -15.37 1.35
N VAL A 87 -8.44 -15.04 0.28
CA VAL A 87 -7.08 -15.55 0.04
C VAL A 87 -6.12 -14.94 1.05
N ILE A 88 -6.24 -13.64 1.30
CA ILE A 88 -5.46 -12.93 2.32
C ILE A 88 -5.66 -13.56 3.69
N LYS A 89 -6.91 -13.89 4.08
CA LYS A 89 -7.19 -14.62 5.32
C LYS A 89 -6.42 -15.95 5.37
N GLN A 90 -6.49 -16.75 4.30
CA GLN A 90 -5.77 -18.03 4.24
C GLN A 90 -4.25 -17.85 4.34
N MET A 91 -3.70 -16.79 3.76
CA MET A 91 -2.28 -16.46 3.88
C MET A 91 -1.91 -16.09 5.32
N ILE A 92 -2.73 -15.29 6.00
CA ILE A 92 -2.54 -14.93 7.42
C ILE A 92 -2.58 -16.19 8.29
N ASP A 93 -3.58 -17.05 8.08
CA ASP A 93 -3.74 -18.30 8.82
C ASP A 93 -2.52 -19.23 8.58
N LYS A 94 -1.98 -19.28 7.35
CA LYS A 94 -0.81 -20.10 6.99
C LYS A 94 0.52 -19.54 7.49
N ALA A 95 0.67 -18.22 7.53
CA ALA A 95 1.86 -17.55 8.07
C ALA A 95 1.96 -17.66 9.60
N ASP A 96 0.87 -18.07 10.26
CA ASP A 96 0.77 -18.26 11.71
C ASP A 96 1.22 -17.02 12.51
N GLY A 97 1.00 -15.81 11.96
CA GLY A 97 1.27 -14.49 12.57
C GLY A 97 2.72 -14.17 12.99
N HIS A 98 3.57 -15.18 13.14
CA HIS A 98 4.90 -15.15 13.73
C HIS A 98 6.00 -15.34 12.68
N ARG A 99 5.67 -15.99 11.55
CA ARG A 99 6.65 -16.27 10.48
C ARG A 99 6.78 -15.13 9.48
N LEU A 100 5.66 -14.45 9.20
CA LEU A 100 5.57 -13.36 8.23
C LEU A 100 4.30 -12.55 8.46
N LEU A 101 4.39 -11.22 8.42
CA LEU A 101 3.20 -10.37 8.46
C LEU A 101 2.61 -10.21 7.05
N VAL A 102 1.38 -10.65 6.87
CA VAL A 102 0.63 -10.44 5.62
C VAL A 102 -0.09 -9.10 5.70
N MET A 103 0.25 -8.20 4.79
CA MET A 103 -0.27 -6.84 4.72
C MET A 103 -1.17 -6.68 3.50
N PRO A 104 -2.50 -6.57 3.66
CA PRO A 104 -3.43 -6.29 2.58
C PRO A 104 -3.10 -4.95 1.92
N GLY A 105 -3.15 -4.92 0.60
CA GLY A 105 -3.00 -3.70 -0.17
C GLY A 105 -3.66 -3.79 -1.55
N GLY A 106 -3.90 -2.63 -2.16
CA GLY A 106 -4.65 -2.52 -3.40
C GLY A 106 -6.09 -2.06 -3.15
N GLY A 107 -6.38 -0.80 -3.51
CA GLY A 107 -7.74 -0.24 -3.44
C GLY A 107 -8.26 0.07 -2.03
N ILE A 108 -7.44 -0.02 -0.98
CA ILE A 108 -7.87 0.24 0.41
C ILE A 108 -8.24 1.72 0.58
N ASN A 109 -9.43 1.97 1.15
CA ASN A 109 -9.99 3.28 1.42
C ASN A 109 -10.98 3.23 2.60
N VAL A 110 -11.54 4.39 2.97
CA VAL A 110 -12.45 4.53 4.12
C VAL A 110 -13.71 3.67 4.04
N ASN A 111 -14.15 3.27 2.85
CA ASN A 111 -15.39 2.52 2.66
C ASN A 111 -15.20 0.99 2.77
N ASN A 112 -13.98 0.49 2.59
CA ASN A 112 -13.71 -0.95 2.54
C ASN A 112 -12.77 -1.47 3.64
N LEU A 113 -12.00 -0.59 4.29
CA LEU A 113 -10.99 -1.01 5.26
C LEU A 113 -11.59 -1.86 6.39
N GLN A 114 -12.70 -1.41 7.00
CA GLN A 114 -13.31 -2.12 8.12
C GLN A 114 -13.62 -3.58 7.77
N LYS A 115 -14.27 -3.81 6.62
CA LYS A 115 -14.61 -5.16 6.16
C LYS A 115 -13.37 -6.00 5.83
N ILE A 116 -12.32 -5.39 5.30
CA ILE A 116 -11.06 -6.09 5.03
C ILE A 116 -10.45 -6.57 6.35
N LEU A 117 -10.37 -5.72 7.37
CA LEU A 117 -9.80 -6.08 8.67
C LEU A 117 -10.62 -7.18 9.35
N GLU A 118 -11.95 -7.01 9.40
CA GLU A 118 -12.87 -7.98 10.01
C GLU A 118 -12.78 -9.39 9.40
N ILE A 119 -12.63 -9.49 8.07
CA ILE A 119 -12.56 -10.80 7.40
C ILE A 119 -11.14 -11.37 7.46
N SER A 120 -10.12 -10.55 7.22
CA SER A 120 -8.74 -11.03 7.10
C SER A 120 -8.07 -11.29 8.45
N GLY A 121 -8.41 -10.53 9.49
CA GLY A 121 -7.66 -10.51 10.75
C GLY A 121 -6.29 -9.82 10.63
N ALA A 122 -6.09 -9.01 9.59
CA ALA A 122 -4.81 -8.33 9.36
C ALA A 122 -4.52 -7.27 10.44
N ARG A 123 -3.25 -7.22 10.86
CA ARG A 123 -2.74 -6.23 11.84
C ARG A 123 -2.05 -5.04 11.20
N GLU A 124 -1.82 -5.11 9.89
CA GLU A 124 -1.24 -4.05 9.09
C GLU A 124 -1.92 -4.01 7.74
N PHE A 125 -1.90 -2.85 7.09
CA PHE A 125 -2.46 -2.65 5.76
C PHE A 125 -1.74 -1.49 5.08
N HIS A 126 -1.76 -1.54 3.75
CA HIS A 126 -1.14 -0.56 2.86
C HIS A 126 -2.21 0.23 2.10
N GLY A 127 -2.10 1.56 2.09
CA GLY A 127 -3.00 2.41 1.32
C GLY A 127 -2.30 3.67 0.79
N SER A 128 -2.78 4.19 -0.34
CA SER A 128 -2.20 5.40 -0.94
C SER A 128 -2.76 6.70 -0.34
N ALA A 129 -4.04 6.68 0.08
CA ALA A 129 -4.75 7.81 0.67
C ALA A 129 -4.55 9.15 -0.08
N ARG A 130 -4.52 9.10 -1.42
CA ARG A 130 -4.22 10.24 -2.28
C ARG A 130 -5.48 11.03 -2.62
N GLU A 131 -5.30 12.34 -2.71
CA GLU A 131 -6.24 13.28 -3.33
C GLU A 131 -5.56 13.99 -4.50
N THR A 132 -6.37 14.54 -5.40
CA THR A 132 -5.87 15.34 -6.52
C THR A 132 -6.09 16.81 -6.20
N ARG A 133 -5.00 17.58 -6.25
CA ARG A 133 -4.98 19.04 -6.11
C ARG A 133 -4.65 19.68 -7.46
N ASP A 134 -5.15 20.88 -7.68
CA ASP A 134 -4.79 21.71 -8.83
C ASP A 134 -3.43 22.41 -8.63
N SER A 135 -2.65 22.52 -9.71
CA SER A 135 -1.31 23.08 -9.68
C SER A 135 -1.32 24.56 -9.32
N LEU A 136 -0.30 24.99 -8.59
CA LEU A 136 -0.08 26.40 -8.26
C LEU A 136 0.42 27.23 -9.45
N MET A 137 0.65 26.62 -10.62
CA MET A 137 1.00 27.35 -11.84
C MET A 137 -0.10 28.36 -12.20
N THR A 138 0.27 29.64 -12.15
CA THR A 138 -0.60 30.78 -12.47
C THR A 138 -0.78 30.96 -13.97
N PHE A 139 0.22 30.59 -14.77
CA PHE A 139 0.13 30.55 -16.23
C PHE A 139 -0.13 29.12 -16.70
N ARG A 140 -1.13 28.96 -17.58
CA ARG A 140 -1.43 27.69 -18.26
C ARG A 140 -1.56 27.96 -19.75
N PRO A 141 -0.79 27.28 -20.61
CA PRO A 141 -0.87 27.49 -22.04
C PRO A 141 -2.25 27.03 -22.53
N ALA A 142 -2.87 27.81 -23.42
CA ALA A 142 -4.16 27.47 -24.01
C ALA A 142 -4.05 26.28 -24.99
N SER A 143 -2.85 25.98 -25.48
CA SER A 143 -2.57 24.83 -26.32
C SER A 143 -2.62 23.53 -25.53
N ALA A 144 -3.20 22.47 -26.11
CA ALA A 144 -3.27 21.12 -25.55
C ALA A 144 -1.92 20.37 -25.59
N VAL A 145 -0.85 21.02 -25.10
CA VAL A 145 0.46 20.37 -24.96
C VAL A 145 0.30 19.28 -23.92
N LYS A 146 0.53 18.04 -24.35
CA LYS A 146 0.55 16.87 -23.49
C LYS A 146 1.96 16.36 -23.36
N MET A 147 2.38 16.12 -22.12
CA MET A 147 3.74 15.67 -21.82
C MET A 147 3.83 14.14 -21.64
N GLY A 148 2.70 13.43 -21.63
CA GLY A 148 2.67 11.97 -21.44
C GLY A 148 1.39 11.27 -21.91
N GLY A 149 1.32 9.97 -21.63
CA GLY A 149 0.23 9.08 -22.04
C GLY A 149 -0.88 8.94 -21.01
N ALA A 150 -1.68 9.98 -20.77
CA ALA A 150 -2.93 9.87 -20.03
C ALA A 150 -3.95 10.99 -20.35
N SER A 151 -5.21 10.73 -20.02
CA SER A 151 -6.38 11.60 -20.18
C SER A 151 -6.54 12.67 -19.08
N GLU A 152 -5.58 12.78 -18.16
CA GLU A 152 -5.62 13.71 -17.03
C GLU A 152 -5.04 15.08 -17.40
N SER A 153 -5.36 16.10 -16.60
CA SER A 153 -4.82 17.45 -16.77
C SER A 153 -3.34 17.50 -16.36
N GLU A 154 -2.50 18.16 -17.16
CA GLU A 154 -1.09 18.44 -16.87
C GLU A 154 -0.87 19.29 -15.61
N PHE A 155 -1.96 19.87 -15.09
CA PHE A 155 -1.98 20.73 -13.91
C PHE A 155 -2.56 20.04 -12.68
N CYS A 156 -2.76 18.72 -12.72
CA CYS A 156 -3.19 17.96 -11.56
C CYS A 156 -2.00 17.35 -10.84
N ILE A 157 -1.94 17.54 -9.51
CA ILE A 157 -0.92 16.97 -8.64
C ILE A 157 -1.62 15.99 -7.69
N ARG A 158 -1.18 14.74 -7.70
CA ARG A 158 -1.64 13.74 -6.74
C ARG A 158 -0.77 13.84 -5.48
N VAL A 159 -1.41 13.99 -4.33
CA VAL A 159 -0.71 14.12 -3.04
C VAL A 159 -1.42 13.27 -2.00
N THR A 160 -0.66 12.70 -1.06
CA THR A 160 -1.27 12.04 0.09
C THR A 160 -2.03 13.06 0.95
N SER A 161 -3.28 12.74 1.30
CA SER A 161 -4.14 13.59 2.12
C SER A 161 -4.01 13.22 3.60
N ALA A 162 -3.53 14.15 4.42
CA ALA A 162 -3.44 13.94 5.87
C ALA A 162 -4.81 13.62 6.50
N THR A 163 -5.90 14.20 5.96
CA THR A 163 -7.26 13.95 6.42
C THR A 163 -7.71 12.52 6.11
N LEU A 164 -7.48 12.04 4.87
CA LEU A 164 -7.83 10.66 4.50
C LEU A 164 -7.03 9.65 5.30
N VAL A 165 -5.72 9.87 5.47
CA VAL A 165 -4.87 9.01 6.31
C VAL A 165 -5.44 8.95 7.73
N ARG A 166 -5.81 10.10 8.33
CA ARG A 166 -6.37 10.15 9.68
C ARG A 166 -7.68 9.37 9.82
N GLN A 167 -8.57 9.49 8.83
CA GLN A 167 -9.83 8.73 8.80
C GLN A 167 -9.58 7.22 8.73
N ILE A 168 -8.68 6.79 7.83
CA ILE A 168 -8.32 5.39 7.64
C ILE A 168 -7.65 4.82 8.90
N VAL A 169 -6.74 5.57 9.52
CA VAL A 169 -6.09 5.18 10.78
C VAL A 169 -7.11 5.08 11.93
N SER A 170 -8.09 5.99 12.00
CA SER A 170 -9.17 5.92 13.01
C SER A 170 -9.94 4.61 12.89
N ILE A 171 -10.38 4.24 11.68
CA ILE A 171 -11.10 2.99 11.42
C ILE A 171 -10.31 1.77 11.92
N ALA A 172 -9.02 1.70 11.60
CA ALA A 172 -8.17 0.60 12.04
C ALA A 172 -7.99 0.57 13.57
N THR A 173 -7.74 1.74 14.17
CA THR A 173 -7.55 1.85 15.62
C THR A 173 -8.81 1.44 16.38
N GLU A 174 -9.99 1.87 15.91
CA GLU A 174 -11.27 1.49 16.50
C GLU A 174 -11.57 -0.01 16.33
N HIS A 175 -11.12 -0.63 15.24
CA HIS A 175 -11.27 -2.07 15.04
C HIS A 175 -10.37 -2.86 16.00
N TRP A 176 -9.08 -2.55 16.04
CA TRP A 176 -8.11 -3.28 16.86
C TRP A 176 -8.23 -3.04 18.37
N THR A 177 -8.93 -1.98 18.80
CA THR A 177 -9.20 -1.72 20.23
C THR A 177 -10.45 -2.42 20.76
N LYS A 178 -11.30 -2.97 19.88
CA LYS A 178 -12.52 -3.70 20.26
C LYS A 178 -12.29 -5.21 20.46
N GLU A 179 -11.19 -5.74 19.93
CA GLU A 179 -10.75 -7.14 20.11
C GLU A 179 -9.84 -7.30 21.32
#